data_AF-A0A6G7YLT2-F1
#
_entry.id   AF-A0A6G7YLT2-F1
#
_cell.length_a   1.000
_cell.length_b   1.000
_cell.length_c   1.000
_cell.angle_alpha   90.00
_cell.angle_beta   90.00
_cell.angle_gamma   90.00
#
_symmetry.space_group_name_H-M   'P 1'
#
loop_
_entity.id
_entity.type
_entity.pdbx_description
1 polymer ?
#
loop_
_entity_poly.entity_id
_entity_poly.type
_entity_poly.pdbx_seq_one_letter_code
_entity_poly.pdbx_strand_id
1 'polypeptide(L)'
;MLLAATIELGATSIPVKLRNLSEQGALIEGPRLPLEGSDVLFRRNELEVAGRIAWVSGKQAGIAFAAPLSTQDVLRNVPQPKPRVTADYRRPGSIPGPCPRRSKRQWNIGSS
;
A
#
# COMPACT_ATOMS: atom_id res chain seq x y z
N MET A 1 -6.83 20.16 -6.60
CA MET A 1 -5.67 20.17 -7.53
C MET A 1 -4.90 18.87 -7.38
N LEU A 2 -4.26 18.38 -8.45
CA LEU A 2 -3.34 17.22 -8.40
C LEU A 2 -1.92 17.75 -8.31
N LEU A 3 -1.08 17.16 -7.45
CA LEU A 3 0.28 17.62 -7.23
C LEU A 3 1.23 16.80 -8.11
N ALA A 4 2.16 17.44 -8.81
CA ALA A 4 3.17 16.73 -9.60
C ALA A 4 4.21 16.08 -8.67
N ALA A 5 4.62 14.86 -8.99
CA ALA A 5 5.68 14.13 -8.30
C ALA A 5 6.46 13.26 -9.30
N THR A 6 7.62 12.76 -8.88
CA THR A 6 8.45 11.87 -9.69
C THR A 6 8.79 10.64 -8.86
N ILE A 7 8.86 9.48 -9.50
CA ILE A 7 9.32 8.24 -8.88
C ILE A 7 10.59 7.80 -9.59
N GLU A 8 11.61 7.44 -8.83
CA GLU A 8 12.84 6.87 -9.38
C GLU A 8 12.89 5.37 -9.05
N LEU A 9 12.98 4.55 -10.10
CA LEU A 9 13.14 3.10 -10.03
C LEU A 9 14.52 2.77 -10.59
N GLY A 10 15.53 2.62 -9.71
CA GLY A 10 16.92 2.45 -10.12
C GLY A 10 17.40 3.65 -10.95
N ALA A 11 17.57 3.44 -12.26
CA ALA A 11 17.99 4.49 -13.21
C ALA A 11 16.82 5.14 -13.99
N THR A 12 15.57 4.77 -13.71
CA THR A 12 14.40 5.27 -14.43
C THR A 12 13.60 6.25 -13.58
N SER A 13 13.51 7.51 -14.00
CA SER A 13 12.64 8.51 -13.36
C SER A 13 11.32 8.65 -14.13
N ILE A 14 10.21 8.46 -13.43
CA ILE A 14 8.85 8.44 -14.00
C ILE A 14 8.02 9.57 -13.40
N PRO A 15 7.49 10.51 -14.22
CA PRO A 15 6.61 11.56 -13.73
C PRO A 15 5.22 10.99 -13.41
N VAL A 16 4.73 11.26 -12.20
CA VAL A 16 3.42 10.81 -11.71
C VAL A 16 2.66 11.97 -11.05
N LYS A 17 1.38 11.74 -10.79
CA LYS A 17 0.51 12.67 -10.09
C LYS A 17 0.27 12.16 -8.68
N LEU A 18 0.69 12.92 -7.69
CA LEU A 18 0.39 12.66 -6.29
C LEU A 18 -1.09 13.02 -6.00
N ARG A 19 -1.84 12.01 -5.55
CA ARG A 19 -3.24 12.13 -5.14
C ARG A 19 -3.38 12.31 -3.63
N ASN A 20 -2.58 11.60 -2.84
CA ASN A 20 -2.59 11.68 -1.39
C ASN A 20 -1.17 11.44 -0.85
N LEU A 21 -0.78 12.14 0.21
CA LEU A 21 0.49 11.95 0.90
C LEU A 21 0.21 11.93 2.40
N SER A 22 0.76 10.92 3.06
CA SER A 22 0.64 10.66 4.49
C SER A 22 2.03 10.32 5.06
N GLU A 23 2.16 10.31 6.39
CA GLU A 23 3.42 10.02 7.08
C GLU A 23 3.93 8.60 6.81
N GLN A 24 3.02 7.66 6.54
CA GLN A 24 3.32 6.24 6.32
C GLN A 24 3.32 5.85 4.83
N GLY A 25 2.83 6.69 3.93
CA GLY A 25 2.74 6.34 2.52
C GLY A 25 2.13 7.42 1.63
N ALA A 26 2.13 7.16 0.32
CA ALA A 26 1.58 8.05 -0.69
C ALA A 26 0.70 7.30 -1.70
N LEU A 27 -0.37 7.95 -2.13
CA LEU A 27 -1.18 7.52 -3.26
C LEU A 27 -0.79 8.34 -4.49
N ILE A 28 -0.38 7.65 -5.54
CA ILE A 28 0.05 8.22 -6.80
C ILE A 28 -0.80 7.68 -7.96
N GLU A 29 -0.91 8.47 -9.01
CA GLU A 29 -1.60 8.14 -10.25
C GLU A 29 -0.65 8.41 -11.42
N GLY A 30 -0.45 7.41 -12.28
CA GLY A 30 0.48 7.51 -13.40
C GLY A 30 0.15 6.53 -14.53
N PRO A 31 0.52 6.85 -15.77
CA PRO A 31 0.31 5.96 -16.91
C PRO A 31 1.32 4.80 -16.96
N ARG A 32 2.47 4.91 -16.30
CA ARG A 32 3.55 3.92 -16.29
C ARG A 32 4.00 3.66 -14.85
N LEU A 33 3.24 2.85 -14.12
CA LEU A 33 3.56 2.54 -12.72
C LEU A 33 4.41 1.25 -12.63
N PRO A 34 5.41 1.21 -11.74
CA PRO A 34 6.18 -0.01 -11.48
C PRO A 34 5.32 -1.09 -10.82
N LEU A 35 5.78 -2.35 -10.89
CA LEU A 35 5.08 -3.52 -10.34
C LEU A 35 4.96 -3.44 -8.82
N GLU A 36 3.92 -4.07 -8.26
CA GLU A 36 3.78 -4.24 -6.82
C GLU A 36 5.02 -4.93 -6.21
N GLY A 37 5.44 -4.47 -5.03
CA GLY A 37 6.64 -4.94 -4.36
C GLY A 37 7.96 -4.29 -4.80
N SER A 38 7.95 -3.45 -5.84
CA SER A 38 9.17 -2.77 -6.32
C SER A 38 9.62 -1.67 -5.34
N ASP A 39 10.90 -1.65 -5.01
CA ASP A 39 11.53 -0.56 -4.25
C ASP A 39 11.73 0.66 -5.14
N VAL A 40 11.23 1.80 -4.69
CA VAL A 40 11.16 3.05 -5.44
C VAL A 40 11.56 4.24 -4.56
N LEU A 41 12.15 5.25 -5.17
CA LEU A 41 12.45 6.52 -4.53
C LEU A 41 11.37 7.53 -4.93
N PHE A 42 10.54 7.94 -3.99
CA PHE A 42 9.55 8.99 -4.22
C PHE A 42 10.23 10.36 -4.07
N ARG A 43 10.14 11.18 -5.12
CA ARG A 43 10.74 12.51 -5.15
C ARG A 43 9.71 13.57 -5.49
N ARG A 44 9.62 14.60 -4.66
CA ARG A 44 8.73 15.73 -4.88
C ARG A 44 9.30 17.02 -4.29
N ASN A 45 9.55 17.99 -5.17
CA ASN A 45 10.28 19.21 -4.80
C ASN A 45 11.61 18.83 -4.13
N GLU A 46 11.77 19.19 -2.86
CA GLU A 46 12.95 18.90 -2.03
C GLU A 46 12.79 17.61 -1.20
N LEU A 47 11.62 16.98 -1.23
CA LEU A 47 11.34 15.75 -0.48
C LEU A 47 11.76 14.53 -1.28
N GLU A 48 12.62 13.70 -0.70
CA GLU A 48 13.07 12.42 -1.25
C GLU A 48 12.90 11.31 -0.22
N VAL A 49 12.17 10.26 -0.58
CA VAL A 49 11.76 9.21 0.36
C VAL A 49 11.84 7.85 -0.29
N ALA A 50 12.63 6.95 0.30
CA ALA A 50 12.63 5.56 -0.11
C ALA A 50 11.35 4.87 0.35
N GLY A 51 10.70 4.16 -0.57
CA GLY A 51 9.50 3.39 -0.29
C GLY A 51 9.38 2.20 -1.23
N ARG A 52 8.30 1.45 -1.06
CA ARG A 52 7.98 0.28 -1.87
C ARG A 52 6.55 0.39 -2.37
N ILE A 53 6.30 -0.06 -3.60
CA ILE A 53 4.94 -0.17 -4.11
C ILE A 53 4.17 -1.22 -3.31
N ALA A 54 3.21 -0.78 -2.52
CA ALA A 54 2.35 -1.65 -1.72
C ALA A 54 1.30 -2.37 -2.59
N TRP A 55 0.79 -1.69 -3.62
CA TRP A 55 -0.20 -2.22 -4.55
C TRP A 55 -0.28 -1.35 -5.80
N VAL A 56 -0.74 -1.95 -6.91
CA VAL A 56 -1.04 -1.25 -8.17
C VAL A 56 -2.45 -1.61 -8.61
N SER A 57 -3.24 -0.61 -8.97
CA SER A 57 -4.60 -0.76 -9.47
C SER A 57 -4.80 0.11 -10.71
N GLY A 58 -4.55 -0.48 -11.88
CA GLY A 58 -4.64 0.18 -13.18
C GLY A 58 -3.67 1.36 -13.30
N LYS A 59 -4.18 2.59 -13.16
CA LYS A 59 -3.39 3.83 -13.22
C LYS A 59 -3.03 4.40 -11.86
N GLN A 60 -3.34 3.71 -10.78
CA GLN A 60 -3.07 4.14 -9.41
C GLN A 60 -2.13 3.16 -8.71
N ALA A 61 -1.26 3.68 -7.85
CA ALA A 61 -0.41 2.85 -6.99
C ALA A 61 -0.31 3.47 -5.59
N GLY A 62 -0.20 2.59 -4.60
CA GLY A 62 0.15 2.96 -3.23
C GLY A 62 1.64 2.74 -3.00
N ILE A 63 2.32 3.74 -2.45
CA ILE A 63 3.69 3.62 -1.95
C ILE A 63 3.64 3.52 -0.43
N ALA A 64 4.27 2.50 0.14
CA ALA A 64 4.57 2.40 1.56
C ALA A 64 5.99 2.92 1.81
N PHE A 65 6.17 3.90 2.70
CA PHE A 65 7.49 4.43 2.99
C PHE A 65 8.26 3.51 3.93
N ALA A 66 9.57 3.34 3.68
CA ALA A 66 10.44 2.52 4.52
C ALA A 66 10.80 3.21 5.84
N ALA A 67 10.85 4.54 5.82
CA ALA A 67 11.04 5.39 6.99
C ALA A 67 9.85 6.38 7.10
N PRO A 68 9.38 6.67 8.33
CA PRO A 68 8.32 7.65 8.53
C PRO A 68 8.80 9.04 8.09
N LEU A 69 7.94 9.77 7.38
CA LEU A 69 8.23 11.15 7.01
C LEU A 69 8.08 12.07 8.22
N SER A 70 9.01 13.02 8.38
CA SER A 70 8.87 14.09 9.37
C SER A 70 7.64 14.95 9.05
N THR A 71 6.81 15.21 10.06
CA THR A 71 5.54 15.92 9.92
C THR A 71 5.68 17.30 9.23
N GLN A 72 6.84 17.95 9.36
CA GLN A 72 7.17 19.22 8.71
C GLN A 72 7.26 19.09 7.17
N ASP A 73 7.85 17.99 6.68
CA ASP A 73 7.98 17.71 5.25
C ASP A 73 6.66 17.34 4.61
N VAL A 74 5.77 16.69 5.35
CA VAL A 74 4.39 16.39 4.91
C VAL A 74 3.58 17.69 4.81
N LEU A 75 3.63 18.54 5.84
CA LEU A 75 2.87 19.80 5.90
C LEU A 75 3.24 20.81 4.81
N ARG A 76 4.53 20.92 4.47
CA ARG A 76 5.01 21.79 3.37
C ARG A 76 4.51 21.33 2.00
N ASN A 77 4.18 20.05 1.89
CA ASN A 77 3.92 19.38 0.64
C ASN A 77 2.43 19.09 0.40
N VAL A 78 1.55 19.16 1.40
CA VAL A 78 0.13 18.83 1.25
C VAL A 78 -0.78 19.96 1.75
N PRO A 79 -1.65 20.54 0.91
CA PRO A 79 -2.85 21.18 1.42
C PRO A 79 -3.77 20.07 1.94
N GLN A 80 -3.77 19.88 3.27
CA GLN A 80 -4.55 18.94 4.09
C GLN A 80 -5.82 18.35 3.41
N PRO A 81 -5.95 17.00 3.31
CA PRO A 81 -7.04 16.34 4.05
C PRO A 81 -6.87 14.84 4.43
N LYS A 82 -7.45 14.53 5.61
CA LYS A 82 -8.02 13.27 6.16
C LYS A 82 -7.20 11.97 6.05
N PRO A 83 -6.62 11.48 7.18
CA PRO A 83 -6.05 10.14 7.24
C PRO A 83 -7.19 9.11 7.22
N ARG A 84 -7.30 8.36 6.13
CA ARG A 84 -8.06 7.11 6.09
C ARG A 84 -7.14 5.98 5.66
N VAL A 85 -6.12 5.72 6.48
CA VAL A 85 -5.34 4.49 6.39
C VAL A 85 -6.14 3.40 7.10
N THR A 86 -6.98 2.70 6.35
CA THR A 86 -7.28 1.29 6.62
C THR A 86 -6.48 0.48 5.61
N ALA A 87 -5.16 0.47 5.77
CA ALA A 87 -4.33 -0.53 5.11
C ALA A 87 -4.58 -1.85 5.85
N ASP A 88 -5.71 -2.47 5.53
CA ASP A 88 -6.00 -3.86 5.84
C ASP A 88 -4.99 -4.69 5.02
N TYR A 89 -3.80 -4.87 5.59
CA TYR A 89 -2.84 -5.86 5.14
C TYR A 89 -3.43 -7.24 5.44
N ARG A 90 -4.48 -7.62 4.70
CA ARG A 90 -4.95 -8.99 4.63
C ARG A 90 -3.89 -9.77 3.89
N ARG A 91 -3.10 -10.54 4.63
CA ARG A 91 -2.50 -11.76 4.08
C ARG A 91 -3.65 -12.71 3.74
N PRO A 92 -3.95 -13.02 2.47
CA PRO A 92 -4.80 -14.15 2.14
C PRO A 92 -3.89 -15.38 2.20
N GLY A 93 -3.79 -15.97 3.38
CA GLY A 93 -2.84 -17.05 3.65
C GLY A 93 -3.37 -18.08 4.62
N SER A 94 -4.57 -18.62 4.39
CA SER A 94 -4.95 -20.00 4.71
C SER A 94 -6.38 -20.29 4.27
N ILE A 95 -6.56 -20.58 2.98
CA ILE A 95 -7.58 -21.55 2.57
C ILE A 95 -6.96 -22.45 1.50
N PRO A 96 -6.65 -23.70 1.86
CA PRO A 96 -6.80 -24.80 0.92
C PRO A 96 -7.91 -25.72 1.45
N GLY A 97 -9.02 -25.83 0.72
CA GLY A 97 -9.90 -27.00 0.81
C GLY A 97 -9.26 -28.24 0.15
N PRO A 98 -9.93 -29.40 0.03
CA PRO A 98 -11.29 -29.74 0.45
C PRO A 98 -11.36 -30.93 1.45
N CYS A 99 -12.59 -31.15 1.92
CA CYS A 99 -13.10 -32.27 2.72
C CYS A 99 -12.54 -33.68 2.39
N PRO A 100 -12.15 -34.47 3.41
CA PRO A 100 -12.40 -35.90 3.42
C PRO A 100 -13.57 -36.24 4.36
N ARG A 101 -14.64 -36.72 3.75
CA ARG A 101 -15.78 -37.40 4.37
C ARG A 101 -15.27 -38.59 5.19
N ARG A 102 -15.37 -38.57 6.53
CA ARG A 102 -15.18 -39.76 7.38
C ARG A 102 -16.18 -39.84 8.54
N SER A 103 -17.28 -40.50 8.22
CA SER A 103 -18.06 -41.47 9.02
C SER A 103 -18.17 -41.35 10.55
N LYS A 104 -19.44 -41.22 11.00
CA LYS A 104 -20.11 -41.79 12.20
C LYS A 104 -19.21 -42.32 13.34
N ARG A 105 -19.42 -41.80 14.55
CA ARG A 105 -19.78 -42.57 15.78
C ARG A 105 -20.21 -41.59 16.90
N GLN A 106 -21.51 -41.35 17.07
CA GLN A 106 -22.30 -41.70 18.28
C GLN A 106 -21.51 -41.74 19.59
N TRP A 107 -21.80 -40.79 20.48
CA TRP A 107 -21.79 -40.98 21.93
C TRP A 107 -22.99 -40.27 22.54
N ASN A 108 -24.02 -41.08 22.84
CA ASN A 108 -24.97 -40.80 23.91
C ASN A 108 -24.20 -40.77 25.24
N ILE A 109 -24.52 -39.81 26.10
CA ILE A 109 -24.79 -39.89 27.55
C ILE A 109 -24.86 -38.44 28.03
N GLY A 110 -25.79 -37.96 28.83
CA GLY A 110 -26.86 -38.53 29.62
C GLY A 110 -27.20 -37.42 30.61
N SER A 111 -28.39 -36.84 30.48
CA SER A 111 -28.92 -35.86 31.42
C SER A 111 -29.13 -36.52 32.78
N SER A 112 -28.73 -35.85 33.85
CA SER A 112 -29.42 -35.97 35.14
C SER A 112 -29.16 -34.75 36.00
#